data_AF-A0A368NCI1-F1
#
_entry.id   AF-A0A368NCI1-F1
#
_cell.length_a   1.000
_cell.length_b   1.000
_cell.length_c   1.000
_cell.angle_alpha   90.00
_cell.angle_beta   90.00
_cell.angle_gamma   90.00
#
_symmetry.space_group_name_H-M   'P 1'
#
loop_
_entity.id
_entity.type
_entity.pdbx_description
1 polymer ?
#
loop_
_entity_poly.entity_id
_entity_poly.type
_entity_poly.pdbx_seq_one_letter_code
_entity_poly.pdbx_strand_id
1 'polypeptide(L)'
;MASFTVGTAPAYISGHGRAYIPAPTVIAGVTDELIQAARSALDAAYVPYSDYTVGAALRTADGTVFTGCNVENANYSNSLHAEEVAVAGAVKSGYREFDRLAVSSGVRDGVTPCGMCRQTLAEFCADDLPVVCDEGGESTTTYTLGELLPATIGPETLESAERSEKPD
;
A
#
# COMPACT_ATOMS: atom_id res chain seq x y z
N MET A 1 37.15 19.01 8.10
CA MET A 1 35.85 19.49 8.60
C MET A 1 35.25 20.40 7.55
N ALA A 2 34.34 19.88 6.72
CA ALA A 2 33.59 20.67 5.76
C ALA A 2 32.13 20.71 6.26
N SER A 3 31.68 21.92 6.59
CA SER A 3 30.32 22.21 7.07
C SER A 3 29.39 22.29 5.86
N PHE A 4 28.40 21.40 5.78
CA PHE A 4 27.29 21.52 4.84
C PHE A 4 26.07 22.06 5.58
N THR A 5 25.74 23.32 5.33
CA THR A 5 24.47 23.93 5.72
C THR A 5 23.37 23.45 4.77
N VAL A 6 22.39 22.71 5.29
CA VAL A 6 21.13 22.41 4.59
C VAL A 6 20.26 23.66 4.67
N GLY A 7 20.10 24.35 3.55
CA GLY A 7 19.13 25.44 3.42
C GLY A 7 17.74 24.87 3.25
N THR A 8 16.84 25.13 4.20
CA THR A 8 15.40 24.89 4.03
C THR A 8 14.83 25.99 3.13
N ALA A 9 14.41 25.64 1.92
CA ALA A 9 13.65 26.54 1.07
C ALA A 9 12.25 26.79 1.67
N PRO A 10 11.68 28.01 1.54
CA PRO A 10 10.40 28.35 2.13
C PRO A 10 9.23 27.66 1.39
N ALA A 11 8.22 27.28 2.15
CA ALA A 11 7.00 26.66 1.65
C ALA A 11 6.26 27.59 0.67
N TYR A 12 6.12 27.16 -0.57
CA TYR A 12 5.27 27.83 -1.57
C TYR A 12 3.91 27.15 -1.58
N ILE A 13 2.85 27.90 -1.26
CA ILE A 13 1.46 27.45 -1.37
C ILE A 13 1.04 27.63 -2.84
N SER A 14 0.94 26.54 -3.59
CA SER A 14 0.36 26.51 -4.95
C SER A 14 -1.14 26.21 -4.87
N GLY A 15 -1.95 27.06 -5.48
CA GLY A 15 -3.41 27.19 -5.31
C GLY A 15 -4.30 26.10 -5.93
N HIS A 16 -3.83 24.86 -6.04
CA HIS A 16 -4.69 23.71 -6.37
C HIS A 16 -4.35 22.56 -5.42
N GLY A 17 -5.23 22.32 -4.44
CA GLY A 17 -5.04 21.41 -3.30
C GLY A 17 -4.89 19.93 -3.66
N ARG A 18 -3.81 19.58 -4.36
CA ARG A 18 -3.34 18.21 -4.51
C ARG A 18 -2.40 17.94 -3.33
N ALA A 19 -2.70 16.93 -2.53
CA ALA A 19 -1.81 16.49 -1.46
C ALA A 19 -0.40 16.26 -2.03
N TYR A 20 0.60 16.89 -1.40
CA TYR A 20 2.00 16.67 -1.74
C TYR A 20 2.39 15.27 -1.26
N ILE A 21 2.63 14.36 -2.20
CA ILE A 21 3.27 13.08 -1.93
C ILE A 21 4.79 13.35 -2.03
N PRO A 22 5.60 13.13 -0.97
CA PRO A 22 7.04 13.27 -1.05
C PRO A 22 7.62 12.37 -2.16
N ALA A 23 8.75 12.79 -2.74
CA ALA A 23 9.39 12.04 -3.81
C ALA A 23 9.82 10.65 -3.27
N PRO A 24 9.45 9.55 -3.94
CA PRO A 24 9.72 8.22 -3.43
C PRO A 24 11.22 7.90 -3.42
N THR A 25 11.61 6.98 -2.53
CA THR A 25 12.97 6.44 -2.54
C THR A 25 13.05 5.36 -3.61
N VAL A 26 13.78 5.64 -4.70
CA VAL A 26 14.11 4.64 -5.73
C VAL A 26 15.33 3.85 -5.26
N ILE A 27 15.13 2.58 -4.92
CA ILE A 27 16.24 1.69 -4.58
C ILE A 27 16.57 0.86 -5.81
N ALA A 28 17.70 1.17 -6.45
CA ALA A 28 18.21 0.40 -7.56
C ALA A 28 18.93 -0.86 -7.03
N GLY A 29 18.28 -2.01 -7.16
CA GLY A 29 18.93 -3.32 -7.07
C GLY A 29 18.20 -4.36 -6.22
N VAL A 30 18.26 -5.59 -6.74
CA VAL A 30 18.12 -6.90 -6.10
C VAL A 30 16.73 -7.53 -6.15
N THR A 31 16.70 -8.70 -6.79
CA THR A 31 16.09 -10.00 -6.40
C THR A 31 15.26 -10.04 -5.10
N ASP A 32 14.29 -9.14 -4.95
CA ASP A 32 13.42 -9.11 -3.78
C ASP A 32 12.42 -10.28 -3.88
N GLU A 33 12.60 -11.29 -3.03
CA GLU A 33 11.73 -12.46 -2.96
C GLU A 33 10.25 -12.09 -2.81
N LEU A 34 9.95 -10.95 -2.18
CA LEU A 34 8.58 -10.49 -2.00
C LEU A 34 7.99 -9.92 -3.29
N ILE A 35 8.79 -9.22 -4.09
CA ILE A 35 8.38 -8.78 -5.44
C ILE A 35 8.19 -9.99 -6.34
N GLN A 36 9.04 -11.02 -6.24
CA GLN A 36 8.85 -12.25 -7.00
C GLN A 36 7.57 -12.97 -6.57
N ALA A 37 7.26 -13.04 -5.27
CA ALA A 37 6.00 -13.59 -4.78
C ALA A 37 4.78 -12.81 -5.30
N ALA A 38 4.84 -11.47 -5.32
CA ALA A 38 3.79 -10.63 -5.88
C ALA A 38 3.62 -10.87 -7.40
N ARG A 39 4.73 -10.98 -8.14
CA ARG A 39 4.74 -11.32 -9.57
C ARG A 39 4.14 -12.69 -9.83
N SER A 40 4.48 -13.71 -9.05
CA SER A 40 3.90 -15.05 -9.20
C SER A 40 2.41 -15.10 -8.85
N ALA A 41 1.94 -14.24 -7.93
CA ALA A 41 0.53 -14.19 -7.57
C ALA A 41 -0.37 -13.74 -8.74
N LEU A 42 0.17 -12.98 -9.71
CA LEU A 42 -0.55 -12.53 -10.91
C LEU A 42 -1.20 -13.68 -11.69
N ASP A 43 -0.55 -14.86 -11.71
CA ASP A 43 -1.00 -16.02 -12.48
C ASP A 43 -2.35 -16.58 -12.00
N ALA A 44 -2.75 -16.26 -10.77
CA ALA A 44 -4.02 -16.68 -10.18
C ALA A 44 -5.14 -15.64 -10.32
N ALA A 45 -4.86 -14.47 -10.88
CA ALA A 45 -5.83 -13.38 -10.99
C ALA A 45 -7.02 -13.78 -11.88
N TYR A 46 -8.23 -13.37 -11.46
CA TYR A 46 -9.45 -13.54 -12.24
C TYR A 46 -9.94 -12.17 -12.70
N VAL A 47 -9.62 -11.78 -13.94
CA VAL A 47 -9.81 -10.40 -14.44
C VAL A 47 -10.51 -10.31 -15.81
N PRO A 48 -11.65 -10.98 -16.03
CA PRO A 48 -12.28 -11.03 -17.36
C PRO A 48 -12.89 -9.70 -17.82
N TYR A 49 -12.92 -8.66 -16.98
CA TYR A 49 -13.53 -7.37 -17.31
C TYR A 49 -12.48 -6.29 -17.60
N SER A 50 -11.41 -6.19 -16.81
CA SER A 50 -10.37 -5.17 -17.02
C SER A 50 -9.12 -5.67 -17.76
N ASP A 51 -8.88 -6.99 -17.78
CA ASP A 51 -7.62 -7.62 -18.20
C ASP A 51 -6.38 -7.10 -17.42
N TYR A 52 -6.57 -6.34 -16.34
CA TYR A 52 -5.49 -5.73 -15.56
C TYR A 52 -5.20 -6.59 -14.33
N THR A 53 -4.19 -7.46 -14.44
CA THR A 53 -3.77 -8.33 -13.33
C THR A 53 -2.95 -7.56 -12.31
N VAL A 54 -3.23 -7.80 -11.03
CA VAL A 54 -2.45 -7.29 -9.89
C VAL A 54 -2.19 -8.44 -8.94
N GLY A 55 -0.95 -8.54 -8.48
CA GLY A 55 -0.49 -9.46 -7.46
C GLY A 55 0.14 -8.69 -6.31
N ALA A 56 -0.05 -9.20 -5.09
CA ALA A 56 0.49 -8.63 -3.88
C ALA A 56 1.11 -9.71 -3.01
N ALA A 57 2.13 -9.35 -2.25
CA ALA A 57 2.74 -10.21 -1.26
C ALA A 57 3.00 -9.41 0.02
N LEU A 58 2.36 -9.84 1.11
CA LEU A 58 2.43 -9.23 2.44
C LEU A 58 3.31 -10.11 3.33
N ARG A 59 4.39 -9.53 3.85
CA ARG A 59 5.27 -10.21 4.81
C ARG A 59 4.90 -9.83 6.24
N THR A 60 4.72 -10.83 7.08
CA THR A 60 4.49 -10.68 8.51
C THR A 60 5.81 -10.38 9.25
N ALA A 61 5.74 -9.91 10.49
CA ALA A 61 6.92 -9.65 11.31
C ALA A 61 7.80 -10.90 11.56
N ASP A 62 7.21 -12.10 11.53
CA ASP A 62 7.95 -13.38 11.65
C ASP A 62 8.49 -13.92 10.32
N GLY A 63 8.29 -13.19 9.22
CA GLY A 63 8.78 -13.55 7.89
C GLY A 63 7.83 -14.40 7.04
N THR A 64 6.69 -14.83 7.58
CA THR A 64 5.65 -15.53 6.80
C THR A 64 5.13 -14.62 5.67
N VAL A 65 4.95 -15.18 4.48
CA VAL A 65 4.47 -14.43 3.31
C VAL A 65 3.06 -14.90 2.92
N PHE A 66 2.14 -13.95 2.83
CA PHE A 66 0.81 -14.15 2.30
C PHE A 66 0.68 -13.44 0.96
N THR A 67 0.25 -14.17 -0.06
CA THR A 67 0.04 -13.61 -1.39
C THR A 67 -1.44 -13.40 -1.69
N GLY A 68 -1.72 -12.46 -2.57
CA GLY A 68 -3.06 -12.20 -3.08
C GLY A 68 -3.01 -11.74 -4.53
N CYS A 69 -4.14 -11.89 -5.22
CA CYS A 69 -4.34 -11.39 -6.57
C CYS A 69 -5.75 -10.81 -6.69
N ASN A 70 -5.97 -9.94 -7.67
CA ASN A 70 -7.30 -9.37 -7.85
C ASN A 70 -8.28 -10.40 -8.44
N VAL A 71 -9.50 -10.35 -7.93
CA VAL A 71 -10.61 -11.23 -8.31
C VAL A 71 -11.81 -10.35 -8.63
N GLU A 72 -12.12 -10.24 -9.92
CA GLU A 72 -13.20 -9.38 -10.37
C GLU A 72 -14.57 -10.04 -10.27
N ASN A 73 -15.59 -9.21 -10.18
CA ASN A 73 -16.98 -9.63 -10.17
C ASN A 73 -17.79 -8.75 -11.13
N ALA A 74 -18.84 -9.33 -11.76
CA ALA A 74 -19.76 -8.58 -12.62
C ALA A 74 -20.39 -7.38 -11.90
N ASN A 75 -20.65 -7.51 -10.59
CA ASN A 75 -20.90 -6.37 -9.73
C ASN A 75 -19.57 -5.83 -9.21
N TYR A 76 -19.07 -4.75 -9.83
CA TYR A 76 -17.69 -4.30 -9.62
C TYR A 76 -17.39 -3.92 -8.16
N SER A 77 -18.40 -3.53 -7.38
CA SER A 77 -18.25 -3.26 -5.94
C SER A 77 -17.92 -4.51 -5.10
N ASN A 78 -18.05 -5.70 -5.67
CA ASN A 78 -17.72 -6.97 -5.03
C ASN A 78 -16.35 -7.51 -5.47
N SER A 79 -15.64 -6.82 -6.37
CA SER A 79 -14.28 -7.19 -6.75
C SER A 79 -13.34 -7.04 -5.56
N LEU A 80 -12.40 -7.97 -5.43
CA LEU A 80 -11.36 -7.91 -4.39
C LEU A 80 -10.03 -7.54 -5.03
N HIS A 81 -9.29 -6.66 -4.37
CA HIS A 81 -7.94 -6.30 -4.80
C HIS A 81 -6.89 -7.22 -4.19
N ALA A 82 -5.72 -7.29 -4.83
CA ALA A 82 -4.66 -8.22 -4.45
C ALA A 82 -4.20 -8.02 -2.99
N GLU A 83 -4.09 -6.76 -2.56
CA GLU A 83 -3.67 -6.37 -1.22
C GLU A 83 -4.69 -6.80 -0.17
N GLU A 84 -5.98 -6.63 -0.45
CA GLU A 84 -7.06 -7.04 0.45
C GLU A 84 -7.10 -8.57 0.61
N VAL A 85 -6.87 -9.31 -0.47
CA VAL A 85 -6.78 -10.77 -0.44
C VAL A 85 -5.58 -11.22 0.41
N ALA A 86 -4.42 -10.60 0.25
CA ALA A 86 -3.23 -10.90 1.03
C ALA A 86 -3.43 -10.61 2.54
N VAL A 87 -3.99 -9.43 2.86
CA VAL A 87 -4.34 -9.03 4.23
C VAL A 87 -5.35 -10.00 4.82
N ALA A 88 -6.45 -10.30 4.12
CA ALA A 88 -7.48 -11.22 4.59
C ALA A 88 -6.91 -12.63 4.84
N GLY A 89 -6.02 -13.11 3.98
CA GLY A 89 -5.32 -14.39 4.14
C GLY A 89 -4.46 -14.44 5.41
N ALA A 90 -3.65 -13.41 5.64
CA ALA A 90 -2.83 -13.30 6.84
C ALA A 90 -3.67 -13.18 8.11
N VAL A 91 -4.68 -12.30 8.06
CA VAL A 91 -5.56 -12.00 9.18
C VAL A 91 -6.37 -13.23 9.60
N LYS A 92 -6.93 -13.95 8.63
CA LYS A 92 -7.62 -15.23 8.87
C LYS A 92 -6.71 -16.28 9.49
N SER A 93 -5.42 -16.24 9.16
CA SER A 93 -4.40 -17.17 9.66
C SER A 93 -3.81 -16.76 11.02
N GLY A 94 -4.32 -15.68 11.64
CA GLY A 94 -3.93 -15.24 12.98
C GLY A 94 -2.85 -14.17 13.04
N TYR A 95 -2.34 -13.70 11.88
CA TYR A 95 -1.28 -12.69 11.83
C TYR A 95 -1.86 -11.27 11.87
N ARG A 96 -1.23 -10.38 12.64
CA ARG A 96 -1.60 -8.95 12.78
C ARG A 96 -0.41 -7.99 12.80
N GLU A 97 0.80 -8.50 12.67
CA GLU A 97 2.02 -7.69 12.64
C GLU A 97 2.69 -7.91 11.30
N PHE A 98 2.91 -6.81 10.59
CA PHE A 98 3.38 -6.81 9.20
C PHE A 98 4.63 -5.96 9.07
N ASP A 99 5.57 -6.48 8.29
CA ASP A 99 6.87 -5.86 8.08
C ASP A 99 6.91 -5.05 6.79
N ARG A 100 6.32 -5.55 5.70
CA ARG A 100 6.24 -4.84 4.42
C ARG A 100 5.27 -5.49 3.44
N LEU A 101 4.83 -4.70 2.45
CA LEU A 101 4.02 -5.13 1.32
C LEU A 101 4.79 -4.93 0.01
N ALA A 102 4.67 -5.88 -0.91
CA ALA A 102 5.04 -5.70 -2.31
C ALA A 102 3.82 -5.82 -3.22
N VAL A 103 3.74 -4.99 -4.26
CA VAL A 103 2.66 -5.00 -5.25
C VAL A 103 3.25 -4.95 -6.67
N SER A 104 2.68 -5.74 -7.57
CA SER A 104 3.06 -5.78 -8.99
C SER A 104 1.81 -5.89 -9.85
N SER A 105 1.78 -5.15 -10.95
CA SER A 105 0.79 -5.34 -12.02
C SER A 105 1.38 -6.19 -13.14
N GLY A 106 0.53 -6.79 -13.97
CA GLY A 106 0.98 -7.52 -15.16
C GLY A 106 1.84 -6.69 -16.11
N VAL A 107 1.61 -5.37 -16.16
CA VAL A 107 2.37 -4.42 -16.99
C VAL A 107 3.55 -3.76 -16.25
N ARG A 108 3.65 -3.93 -14.93
CA ARG A 108 4.77 -3.48 -14.09
C ARG A 108 4.99 -1.97 -14.17
N ASP A 109 3.90 -1.23 -14.01
CA ASP A 109 3.79 0.22 -14.17
C ASP A 109 3.94 1.00 -12.85
N GLY A 110 4.53 0.39 -11.82
CA GLY A 110 4.65 1.03 -10.51
C GLY A 110 3.30 1.17 -9.80
N VAL A 111 2.35 0.27 -10.06
CA VAL A 111 1.00 0.30 -9.46
C VAL A 111 1.07 0.54 -7.96
N THR A 112 0.35 1.56 -7.50
CA THR A 112 0.19 1.84 -6.06
C THR A 112 -1.16 1.30 -5.60
N PRO A 113 -1.29 0.87 -4.33
CA PRO A 113 -2.57 0.44 -3.80
C PRO A 113 -3.65 1.50 -3.99
N CYS A 114 -4.88 1.10 -4.28
CA CYS A 114 -5.98 2.04 -4.39
C CYS A 114 -6.42 2.55 -3.00
N GLY A 115 -7.29 3.57 -2.95
CA GLY A 115 -7.73 4.15 -1.67
C GLY A 115 -8.34 3.13 -0.69
N MET A 116 -9.10 2.15 -1.21
CA MET A 116 -9.70 1.10 -0.38
C MET A 116 -8.63 0.17 0.21
N CYS A 117 -7.66 -0.27 -0.60
CA CYS A 117 -6.54 -1.08 -0.11
C CYS A 117 -5.71 -0.35 0.94
N ARG A 118 -5.45 0.95 0.72
CA ARG A 118 -4.72 1.78 1.70
C ARG A 118 -5.46 1.85 3.03
N GLN A 119 -6.78 2.05 2.99
CA GLN A 119 -7.60 2.08 4.20
C GLN A 119 -7.63 0.72 4.89
N THR A 120 -7.73 -0.39 4.15
CA THR A 120 -7.66 -1.75 4.69
C THR A 120 -6.30 -2.02 5.34
N LEU A 121 -5.20 -1.58 4.73
CA LEU A 121 -3.86 -1.71 5.31
C LEU A 121 -3.74 -0.90 6.60
N ALA A 122 -4.28 0.32 6.65
CA ALA A 122 -4.18 1.21 7.82
C ALA A 122 -4.92 0.69 9.05
N GLU A 123 -5.92 -0.19 8.88
CA GLU A 123 -6.55 -0.91 10.01
C GLU A 123 -5.57 -1.85 10.72
N PHE A 124 -4.60 -2.42 10.00
CA PHE A 124 -3.73 -3.48 10.51
C PHE A 124 -2.24 -3.11 10.57
N CYS A 125 -1.84 -1.99 9.97
CA CYS A 125 -0.45 -1.60 9.78
C CYS A 125 -0.26 -0.15 10.22
N ALA A 126 0.92 0.14 10.77
CA ALA A 126 1.32 1.50 11.07
C ALA A 126 1.67 2.29 9.79
N ASP A 127 1.69 3.62 9.90
CA ASP A 127 1.97 4.55 8.82
C ASP A 127 3.36 4.35 8.19
N ASP A 128 4.30 3.72 8.90
CA ASP A 128 5.65 3.45 8.44
C ASP A 128 5.79 2.13 7.67
N LEU A 129 4.71 1.36 7.48
CA LEU A 129 4.72 0.15 6.66
C LEU A 129 5.28 0.45 5.26
N PRO A 130 6.39 -0.18 4.85
CA PRO A 130 6.92 -0.05 3.50
C PRO A 130 6.01 -0.73 2.48
N VAL A 131 5.66 0.01 1.44
CA VAL A 131 4.91 -0.44 0.28
C VAL A 131 5.82 -0.36 -0.95
N VAL A 132 6.24 -1.52 -1.44
CA VAL A 132 7.18 -1.66 -2.56
C VAL A 132 6.39 -1.91 -3.85
N CYS A 133 6.46 -0.98 -4.80
CA CYS A 133 5.77 -1.05 -6.08
C CYS A 133 6.75 -1.48 -7.19
N ASP A 134 6.38 -2.50 -7.95
CA ASP A 134 7.17 -3.03 -9.06
C ASP A 134 7.09 -2.14 -10.31
N GLU A 135 8.24 -1.63 -10.77
CA GLU A 135 8.41 -0.80 -11.98
C GLU A 135 8.95 -1.62 -13.17
N GLY A 136 9.12 -2.93 -12.99
CA GLY A 136 9.65 -3.84 -13.98
C GLY A 136 11.18 -3.96 -13.99
N GLY A 137 11.66 -5.04 -14.61
CA GLY A 137 13.06 -5.43 -14.52
C GLY A 137 13.49 -5.62 -13.06
N GLU A 138 14.50 -4.87 -12.64
CA GLU A 138 15.02 -4.81 -11.26
C GLU A 138 14.66 -3.50 -10.54
N SER A 139 13.75 -2.70 -11.11
CA SER A 139 13.36 -1.39 -10.58
C SER A 139 12.13 -1.50 -9.68
N THR A 140 12.17 -0.80 -8.56
CA THR A 140 11.04 -0.64 -7.65
C THR A 140 10.99 0.77 -7.10
N THR A 141 9.79 1.18 -6.72
CA THR A 141 9.53 2.44 -6.02
C THR A 141 8.95 2.11 -4.65
N THR A 142 9.53 2.63 -3.57
CA THR A 142 9.03 2.37 -2.21
C THR A 142 8.41 3.63 -1.61
N TYR A 143 7.24 3.46 -1.01
CA TYR A 143 6.52 4.46 -0.20
C TYR A 143 6.30 3.91 1.21
N THR A 144 6.02 4.78 2.17
CA THR A 144 5.33 4.36 3.39
C THR A 144 3.82 4.40 3.21
N LEU A 145 3.08 3.65 4.02
CA LEU A 145 1.62 3.69 4.00
C LEU A 145 1.08 5.10 4.29
N GLY A 146 1.68 5.82 5.24
CA GLY A 146 1.29 7.19 5.59
C GLY A 146 1.55 8.22 4.47
N GLU A 147 2.55 7.99 3.61
CA GLU A 147 2.75 8.80 2.40
C GLU A 147 1.64 8.57 1.37
N LEU A 148 1.13 7.33 1.27
CA LEU A 148 0.05 6.96 0.37
C LEU A 148 -1.33 7.35 0.90
N LEU A 149 -1.52 7.40 2.23
CA LEU A 149 -2.78 7.75 2.87
C LEU A 149 -2.53 8.68 4.07
N PRO A 150 -2.30 9.99 3.82
CA PRO A 150 -2.12 10.94 4.90
C PRO A 150 -3.45 11.26 5.60
N ALA A 151 -3.40 11.49 6.92
CA ALA A 151 -4.56 11.84 7.74
C ALA A 151 -5.73 10.85 7.61
N THR A 152 -5.39 9.55 7.66
CA THR A 152 -6.32 8.42 7.59
C THR A 152 -7.41 8.51 8.66
N ILE A 153 -8.63 8.13 8.30
CA ILE A 153 -9.72 7.90 9.26
C ILE A 153 -9.44 6.59 10.03
N GLY A 154 -9.44 6.67 11.36
CA GLY A 154 -9.29 5.53 12.26
C GLY A 154 -10.29 5.54 13.41
N PRO A 155 -10.19 4.58 14.35
CA PRO A 155 -11.08 4.49 15.50
C PRO A 155 -11.16 5.79 16.31
N GLU A 156 -10.04 6.48 16.49
CA GLU A 156 -9.95 7.76 17.20
C GLU A 156 -10.79 8.86 16.55
N THR A 157 -10.89 8.85 15.20
CA THR A 157 -11.74 9.77 14.47
C THR A 157 -13.21 9.52 14.78
N LEU A 158 -13.63 8.25 14.88
CA LEU A 158 -15.01 7.86 15.17
C LEU A 158 -15.40 8.18 16.62
N GLU A 159 -14.53 7.87 17.58
CA GLU A 159 -14.74 8.16 19.01
C GLU A 159 -14.83 9.68 19.28
N SER A 160 -14.12 10.49 18.50
CA SER A 160 -14.16 11.95 18.63
C SER A 160 -15.54 12.54 18.29
N ALA A 161 -16.31 11.90 17.40
CA ALA A 161 -17.65 12.34 17.03
C ALA A 161 -18.64 12.12 18.19
N GLU A 162 -18.58 10.97 18.87
CA GLU A 162 -19.52 10.61 19.96
C GLU A 162 -19.43 11.57 21.16
N ARG A 163 -18.26 12.16 21.40
CA ARG A 163 -18.02 13.10 22.50
C ARG A 163 -18.66 14.48 22.27
N SER A 164 -19.15 14.76 21.06
CA SER A 164 -19.69 16.08 20.67
C SER A 164 -21.20 16.21 20.90
N GLU A 165 -21.92 15.10 21.15
CA GLU A 165 -23.39 15.04 21.07
C GLU A 165 -24.13 14.81 22.41
N LYS A 166 -23.49 14.99 23.58
CA LYS A 166 -24.24 14.99 24.86
C LYS A 166 -24.20 16.34 25.56
N PRO A 167 -25.18 17.23 25.32
CA PRO A 167 -25.54 18.24 26.31
C PRO A 167 -26.23 17.55 27.50
N ASP A 168 -25.88 17.96 28.73
CA ASP A 168 -26.56 17.57 29.99
C ASP A 168 -28.06 17.89 29.98
#